data_AF-A0AAW1SN79-F1
#
_entry.id   AF-A0AAW1SN79-F1
#
_cell.length_a   1.000
_cell.length_b   1.000
_cell.length_c   1.000
_cell.angle_alpha   90.00
_cell.angle_beta   90.00
_cell.angle_gamma   90.00
#
_symmetry.space_group_name_H-M   'P 1'
#
loop_
_entity.id
_entity.type
_entity.pdbx_description
1 polymer ?
#
loop_
_entity_poly.entity_id
_entity_poly.type
_entity_poly.pdbx_seq_one_letter_code
_entity_poly.pdbx_strand_id
1 'polypeptide(L)'
;MSDSVQHTEDELVLRSTEAKLRHFLNSIGFAHDQLPEHTKRRLEIISSCAVALGLDSASPEALCTGITDLRCQGWDAHVAKAKLKQAQHHLQTRNGAMQEQLAALQVLRARLEAQQPSMAESRRDLQAHVSVLRMKHQQYRQQTEAAEEQLQAAGFRLELRHGTMQQQQEHLQSMQTALNTTRDRLKPFEHLPPDLQASKKLSLLAAGQFSIESATAASCKHVTGNRHAPGLKRNKPYSDQDRRDMTA
;
A
#
# COMPACT_ATOMS: atom_id res chain seq x y z
N MET A 1 28.33 38.53 -48.05
CA MET A 1 28.21 38.44 -49.54
C MET A 1 26.75 38.38 -49.99
N SER A 2 25.79 37.99 -49.14
CA SER A 2 24.36 38.04 -49.46
C SER A 2 23.80 39.47 -49.57
N ASP A 3 24.29 40.41 -48.75
CA ASP A 3 23.76 41.78 -48.69
C ASP A 3 24.04 42.63 -49.97
N SER A 4 25.14 42.37 -50.69
CA SER A 4 25.45 43.10 -51.93
C SER A 4 24.58 42.66 -53.11
N VAL A 5 24.07 41.41 -53.10
CA VAL A 5 23.21 40.89 -54.18
C VAL A 5 21.78 41.41 -54.01
N GLN A 6 21.30 41.47 -52.77
CA GLN A 6 19.97 42.02 -52.45
C GLN A 6 19.85 43.50 -52.85
N HIS A 7 20.90 44.30 -52.65
CA HIS A 7 20.89 45.71 -53.01
C HIS A 7 20.71 45.95 -54.52
N THR A 8 21.33 45.12 -55.36
CA THR A 8 21.20 45.25 -56.82
C THR A 8 19.83 44.80 -57.34
N GLU A 9 19.20 43.82 -56.69
CA GLU A 9 17.86 43.36 -57.06
C GLU A 9 16.79 44.38 -56.65
N ASP A 10 16.91 44.96 -55.45
CA ASP A 10 16.02 46.01 -54.96
C ASP A 10 16.06 47.26 -55.85
N GLU A 11 17.24 47.67 -56.32
CA GLU A 11 17.38 48.79 -57.25
C GLU A 11 16.72 48.53 -58.63
N LEU A 12 16.79 47.29 -59.13
CA LEU A 12 16.15 46.91 -60.40
C LEU A 12 14.63 46.86 -60.28
N VAL A 13 14.11 46.38 -59.15
CA VAL A 13 12.67 46.35 -58.88
C VAL A 13 12.13 47.77 -58.66
N LEU A 14 12.89 48.65 -58.00
CA LEU A 14 12.55 50.06 -57.84
C LEU A 14 12.45 50.78 -59.19
N ARG A 15 13.44 50.60 -60.07
CA ARG A 15 13.40 51.18 -61.43
C ARG A 15 12.24 50.63 -62.26
N SER A 16 11.87 49.37 -62.08
CA SER A 16 10.73 48.73 -62.77
C SER A 16 9.39 49.28 -62.28
N THR A 17 9.20 49.47 -60.97
CA THR A 17 7.96 50.03 -60.40
C THR A 17 7.80 51.51 -60.73
N GLU A 18 8.89 52.28 -60.71
CA GLU A 18 8.92 53.67 -61.20
C GLU A 18 8.56 53.75 -62.70
N ALA A 19 9.09 52.85 -63.53
CA ALA A 19 8.77 52.81 -64.95
C ALA A 19 7.29 52.51 -65.22
N LYS A 20 6.70 51.58 -64.46
CA LYS A 20 5.26 51.29 -64.51
C LYS A 20 4.44 52.51 -64.11
N LEU A 21 4.81 53.20 -63.03
CA LEU A 21 4.16 54.44 -62.59
C LEU A 21 4.25 55.55 -63.64
N ARG A 22 5.42 55.74 -64.26
CA ARG A 22 5.62 56.69 -65.36
C ARG A 22 4.74 56.34 -66.57
N HIS A 23 4.61 55.06 -66.90
CA HIS A 23 3.75 54.63 -68.01
C HIS A 23 2.27 54.91 -67.73
N PHE A 24 1.79 54.65 -66.51
CA PHE A 24 0.42 54.99 -66.10
C PHE A 24 0.15 56.50 -66.14
N LEU A 25 1.07 57.32 -65.63
CA LEU A 25 0.92 58.79 -65.67
C LEU A 25 0.86 59.33 -67.11
N ASN A 26 1.72 58.80 -67.98
CA ASN A 26 1.71 59.14 -69.40
C ASN A 26 0.41 58.70 -70.09
N SER A 27 -0.20 57.57 -69.69
CA SER A 27 -1.49 57.09 -70.25
C SER A 27 -2.68 57.99 -69.87
N ILE A 28 -2.57 58.74 -68.76
CA ILE A 28 -3.58 59.69 -68.28
C ILE A 28 -3.30 61.11 -68.83
N GLY A 29 -2.23 61.28 -69.61
CA GLY A 29 -1.87 62.57 -70.23
C GLY A 29 -0.96 63.46 -69.37
N PHE A 30 -0.42 62.95 -68.26
CA PHE A 30 0.57 63.66 -67.45
C PHE A 30 1.98 63.23 -67.83
N ALA A 31 2.69 64.09 -68.56
CA ALA A 31 4.11 63.89 -68.83
C ALA A 31 4.92 64.03 -67.52
N HIS A 32 5.75 63.03 -67.21
CA HIS A 32 6.56 63.01 -65.98
C HIS A 32 7.42 64.28 -65.80
N ASP A 33 7.84 64.90 -66.91
CA ASP A 33 8.69 66.10 -66.91
C ASP A 33 7.94 67.39 -66.56
N GLN A 34 6.61 67.42 -66.70
CA GLN A 34 5.76 68.57 -66.37
C GLN A 34 5.26 68.56 -64.92
N LEU A 35 5.54 67.49 -64.18
CA LEU A 35 5.14 67.38 -62.78
C LEU A 35 6.05 68.27 -61.91
N PRO A 36 5.48 69.04 -60.98
CA PRO A 36 6.28 69.79 -60.03
C PRO A 36 7.07 68.84 -59.10
N GLU A 37 8.24 69.30 -58.67
CA GLU A 37 9.26 68.50 -57.97
C GLU A 37 8.73 67.78 -56.72
N HIS A 38 7.78 68.39 -56.01
CA HIS A 38 7.14 67.80 -54.85
C HIS A 38 6.32 66.54 -55.20
N THR A 39 5.72 66.48 -56.38
CA THR A 39 4.94 65.32 -56.85
C THR A 39 5.86 64.17 -57.26
N LYS A 40 7.01 64.49 -57.87
CA LYS A 40 8.05 63.51 -58.21
C LYS A 40 8.58 62.81 -56.96
N ARG A 41 8.97 63.58 -55.93
CA ARG A 41 9.40 63.02 -54.63
C ARG A 41 8.34 62.15 -53.96
N ARG A 42 7.06 62.52 -54.06
CA ARG A 42 5.98 61.70 -53.49
C ARG A 42 5.80 60.39 -54.25
N LEU A 43 5.93 60.39 -55.58
CA LEU A 43 5.88 59.17 -56.39
C LEU A 43 7.07 58.25 -56.10
N GLU A 44 8.26 58.81 -55.92
CA GLU A 44 9.47 58.08 -55.48
C GLU A 44 9.21 57.42 -54.12
N ILE A 45 8.71 58.16 -53.13
CA ILE A 45 8.37 57.62 -51.81
C ILE A 45 7.34 56.48 -51.92
N ILE A 46 6.29 56.64 -52.74
CA ILE A 46 5.25 55.62 -52.91
C ILE A 46 5.83 54.36 -53.58
N SER A 47 6.67 54.52 -54.60
CA SER A 47 7.34 53.39 -55.26
C SER A 47 8.31 52.68 -54.31
N SER A 48 9.07 53.44 -53.51
CA SER A 48 9.95 52.90 -52.47
C SER A 48 9.17 52.15 -51.41
N CYS A 49 8.01 52.68 -50.97
CA CYS A 49 7.11 51.97 -50.06
C CYS A 49 6.57 50.67 -50.67
N ALA A 50 6.19 50.66 -51.96
CA ALA A 50 5.72 49.45 -52.63
C ALA A 50 6.81 48.38 -52.69
N VAL A 51 8.05 48.76 -53.01
CA VAL A 51 9.20 47.86 -53.00
C VAL A 51 9.51 47.35 -51.60
N ALA A 52 9.52 48.22 -50.59
CA ALA A 52 9.76 47.84 -49.20
C ALA A 52 8.69 46.88 -48.65
N LEU A 53 7.47 46.94 -49.17
CA LEU A 53 6.37 46.02 -48.86
C LEU A 53 6.35 44.77 -49.76
N GLY A 54 7.24 44.67 -50.76
CA GLY A 54 7.29 43.56 -51.71
C GLY A 54 6.10 43.48 -52.66
N LEU A 55 5.50 44.62 -53.02
CA LEU A 55 4.27 44.70 -53.81
C LEU A 55 4.55 44.94 -55.30
N ASP A 56 3.81 44.26 -56.18
CA ASP A 56 3.93 44.38 -57.63
C ASP A 56 3.38 45.69 -58.22
N SER A 57 2.53 46.39 -57.45
CA SER A 57 1.91 47.64 -57.84
C SER A 57 1.95 48.69 -56.72
N ALA A 58 2.16 49.94 -57.10
CA ALA A 58 2.09 51.11 -56.22
C ALA A 58 0.65 51.66 -56.08
N SER A 59 -0.36 50.80 -56.27
CA SER A 59 -1.76 51.17 -56.07
C SER A 59 -2.01 51.45 -54.58
N PRO A 60 -2.81 52.48 -54.23
CA PRO A 60 -3.16 52.75 -52.83
C PRO A 60 -3.83 51.56 -52.14
N GLU A 61 -4.61 50.76 -52.87
CA GLU A 61 -5.24 49.54 -52.32
C GLU A 61 -4.18 48.49 -51.95
N ALA A 62 -3.23 48.23 -52.85
CA ALA A 62 -2.15 47.27 -52.62
C ALA A 62 -1.24 47.70 -51.46
N LEU A 63 -0.94 49.00 -51.36
CA LEU A 63 -0.17 49.57 -50.24
C LEU A 63 -0.93 49.41 -48.92
N CYS A 64 -2.24 49.70 -48.90
CA CYS A 64 -3.06 49.50 -47.72
C CYS A 64 -3.09 48.03 -47.29
N THR A 65 -3.26 47.08 -48.21
CA THR A 65 -3.24 45.65 -47.89
C THR A 65 -1.88 45.19 -47.39
N GLY A 66 -0.79 45.61 -48.03
CA GLY A 66 0.56 45.27 -47.56
C GLY A 66 0.87 45.82 -46.17
N ILE A 67 0.41 47.05 -45.86
CA ILE A 67 0.54 47.62 -44.52
C ILE A 67 -0.30 46.86 -43.50
N THR A 68 -1.53 46.46 -43.84
CA THR A 68 -2.36 45.65 -42.94
C THR A 68 -1.77 44.27 -42.71
N ASP A 69 -1.24 43.63 -43.74
CA ASP A 69 -0.61 42.32 -43.65
C ASP A 69 0.62 42.36 -42.77
N LEU A 70 1.50 43.35 -42.93
CA LEU A 70 2.64 43.55 -42.03
C LEU A 70 2.22 43.80 -40.58
N ARG A 71 1.12 44.56 -40.36
CA ARG A 71 0.59 44.77 -39.01
C ARG A 71 0.04 43.48 -38.41
N CYS A 72 -0.66 42.67 -39.19
CA CYS A 72 -1.14 41.35 -38.77
C CYS A 72 0.02 40.42 -38.42
N GLN A 73 1.03 40.32 -39.31
CA GLN A 73 2.25 39.53 -39.06
C GLN A 73 3.01 40.02 -37.82
N GLY A 74 3.10 41.34 -37.61
CA GLY A 74 3.70 41.93 -36.41
C GLY A 74 2.94 41.55 -35.14
N TRP A 75 1.61 41.56 -35.18
CA TRP A 75 0.76 41.11 -34.08
C TRP A 75 0.92 39.60 -33.82
N ASP A 76 0.92 38.77 -34.86
CA ASP A 76 1.11 37.33 -34.73
C ASP A 76 2.47 36.99 -34.13
N ALA A 77 3.53 37.67 -34.59
CA ALA A 77 4.87 37.54 -34.01
C ALA A 77 4.91 37.98 -32.54
N HIS A 78 4.22 39.06 -32.19
CA HIS A 78 4.11 39.52 -30.81
C HIS A 78 3.39 38.49 -29.92
N VAL A 79 2.27 37.93 -30.39
CA VAL A 79 1.51 36.89 -29.68
C VAL A 79 2.33 35.61 -29.54
N ALA A 80 3.03 35.18 -30.60
CA ALA A 80 3.91 34.01 -30.55
C ALA A 80 5.05 34.21 -29.54
N LYS A 81 5.67 35.39 -29.52
CA LYS A 81 6.71 35.74 -28.54
C LYS A 81 6.17 35.74 -27.11
N ALA A 82 4.95 36.24 -26.88
CA ALA A 82 4.31 36.21 -25.57
C ALA A 82 4.05 34.76 -25.10
N LYS A 83 3.50 33.90 -25.98
CA LYS A 83 3.30 32.47 -25.70
C LYS A 83 4.61 31.75 -25.38
N LEU A 84 5.67 32.03 -26.14
CA LEU A 84 6.98 31.44 -25.91
C LEU A 84 7.57 31.85 -24.57
N LYS A 85 7.46 33.14 -24.19
CA LYS A 85 7.88 33.61 -22.85
C LYS A 85 7.10 32.93 -21.73
N GLN A 86 5.80 32.75 -21.90
CA GLN A 86 4.96 32.05 -20.92
C GLN A 86 5.37 30.58 -20.78
N ALA A 87 5.60 29.89 -21.90
CA ALA A 87 6.07 28.51 -21.89
C ALA A 87 7.46 28.39 -21.25
N GLN A 88 8.37 29.31 -21.57
CA GLN A 88 9.71 29.36 -20.96
C GLN A 88 9.62 29.55 -19.44
N HIS A 89 8.78 30.47 -18.97
CA HIS A 89 8.58 30.68 -17.53
C HIS A 89 8.03 29.44 -16.86
N HIS A 90 7.02 28.78 -17.46
CA HIS A 90 6.47 27.54 -16.93
C HIS A 90 7.53 26.42 -16.83
N LEU A 91 8.37 26.26 -17.85
CA LEU A 91 9.46 25.30 -17.84
C LEU A 91 10.52 25.62 -16.79
N GLN A 92 10.87 26.90 -16.59
CA GLN A 92 11.80 27.32 -15.56
C GLN A 92 11.27 27.00 -14.15
N THR A 93 10.02 27.32 -13.87
CA THR A 93 9.38 27.00 -12.58
C THR A 93 9.35 25.50 -12.34
N ARG A 94 8.99 24.70 -13.36
CA ARG A 94 8.97 23.24 -13.24
C ARG A 94 10.37 22.67 -13.01
N ASN A 95 11.38 23.20 -13.70
CA ASN A 95 12.76 22.77 -13.51
C ASN A 95 13.27 23.11 -12.09
N GLY A 96 12.96 24.31 -11.58
CA GLY A 96 13.25 24.68 -10.19
C GLY A 96 12.62 23.72 -9.18
N ALA A 97 11.34 23.39 -9.35
CA ALA A 97 10.66 22.41 -8.49
C ALA A 97 11.31 21.01 -8.56
N MET A 98 11.73 20.55 -9.75
CA MET A 98 12.43 19.27 -9.87
C MET A 98 13.83 19.31 -9.22
N GLN A 99 14.53 20.43 -9.28
CA GLN A 99 15.82 20.61 -8.62
C GLN A 99 15.68 20.56 -7.10
N GLU A 100 14.65 21.20 -6.53
CA GLU A 100 14.35 21.13 -5.10
C GLU A 100 14.03 19.69 -4.65
N GLN A 101 13.21 18.97 -5.42
CA GLN A 101 12.93 17.56 -5.16
C GLN A 101 14.19 16.69 -5.22
N LEU A 102 15.05 16.93 -6.21
CA LEU A 102 16.32 16.23 -6.34
C LEU A 102 17.25 16.50 -5.15
N ALA A 103 17.34 17.76 -4.70
CA ALA A 103 18.10 18.11 -3.51
C ALA A 103 17.55 17.43 -2.25
N ALA A 104 16.22 17.41 -2.07
CA ALA A 104 15.58 16.71 -0.96
C ALA A 104 15.88 15.20 -0.96
N LEU A 105 15.84 14.57 -2.13
CA LEU A 105 16.17 13.15 -2.29
C LEU A 105 17.66 12.87 -2.00
N GLN A 106 18.56 13.76 -2.37
CA GLN A 106 19.99 13.63 -2.04
C GLN A 106 20.22 13.69 -0.52
N VAL A 107 19.55 14.62 0.17
CA VAL A 107 19.61 14.69 1.65
C VAL A 107 19.07 13.42 2.29
N LEU A 108 17.92 12.93 1.82
CA LEU A 108 17.33 11.69 2.32
C LEU A 108 18.27 10.49 2.10
N ARG A 109 18.89 10.40 0.92
CA ARG A 109 19.87 9.37 0.61
C ARG A 109 21.06 9.43 1.56
N ALA A 110 21.66 10.60 1.76
CA ALA A 110 22.78 10.76 2.69
C ALA A 110 22.41 10.34 4.13
N ARG A 111 21.19 10.68 4.58
CA ARG A 111 20.68 10.25 5.89
C ARG A 111 20.56 8.73 5.99
N LEU A 112 20.06 8.06 4.95
CA LEU A 112 19.94 6.60 4.92
C LEU A 112 21.31 5.91 4.90
N GLU A 113 22.25 6.43 4.09
CA GLU A 113 23.63 5.94 4.04
C GLU A 113 24.33 6.10 5.40
N ALA A 114 24.08 7.20 6.12
CA ALA A 114 24.60 7.40 7.48
C ALA A 114 23.98 6.47 8.53
N GLN A 115 22.72 6.04 8.36
CA GLN A 115 22.05 5.10 9.27
C GLN A 115 22.40 3.64 9.02
N GLN A 116 22.82 3.30 7.80
CA GLN A 116 23.20 1.95 7.40
C GLN A 116 24.23 1.26 8.32
N PRO A 117 25.35 1.89 8.76
CA PRO A 117 26.32 1.23 9.64
C PRO A 117 25.72 0.86 11.00
N SER A 118 24.97 1.78 11.64
CA SER A 118 24.32 1.53 12.93
C SER A 118 23.32 0.38 12.85
N MET A 119 22.50 0.32 11.79
CA MET A 119 21.59 -0.80 11.55
C MET A 119 22.34 -2.11 11.30
N ALA A 120 23.48 -2.07 10.61
CA ALA A 120 24.30 -3.26 10.37
C ALA A 120 24.96 -3.78 11.65
N GLU A 121 25.42 -2.89 12.55
CA GLU A 121 25.93 -3.23 13.87
C GLU A 121 24.85 -3.86 14.75
N SER A 122 23.69 -3.20 14.88
CA SER A 122 22.54 -3.75 15.63
C SER A 122 22.12 -5.12 15.13
N ARG A 123 22.12 -5.34 13.80
CA ARG A 123 21.84 -6.64 13.21
C ARG A 123 22.89 -7.70 13.58
N ARG A 124 24.18 -7.34 13.59
CA ARG A 124 25.27 -8.25 14.01
C ARG A 124 25.12 -8.62 15.49
N ASP A 125 24.81 -7.65 16.34
CA ASP A 125 24.62 -7.88 17.79
C ASP A 125 23.43 -8.80 18.06
N LEU A 126 22.29 -8.56 17.39
CA LEU A 126 21.13 -9.43 17.47
C LEU A 126 21.44 -10.84 16.98
N GLN A 127 22.19 -10.97 15.88
CA GLN A 127 22.60 -12.27 15.35
C GLN A 127 23.50 -13.02 16.34
N ALA A 128 24.45 -12.32 16.98
CA ALA A 128 25.28 -12.89 18.03
C ALA A 128 24.42 -13.34 19.23
N HIS A 129 23.48 -12.52 19.69
CA HIS A 129 22.59 -12.87 20.79
C HIS A 129 21.72 -14.10 20.49
N VAL A 130 21.15 -14.17 19.29
CA VAL A 130 20.37 -15.33 18.83
C VAL A 130 21.23 -16.60 18.80
N SER A 131 22.51 -16.50 18.39
CA SER A 131 23.41 -17.66 18.39
C SER A 131 23.67 -18.20 19.80
N VAL A 132 23.86 -17.30 20.77
CA VAL A 132 24.04 -17.67 22.19
C VAL A 132 22.76 -18.31 22.75
N LEU A 133 21.59 -17.74 22.45
CA LEU A 133 20.31 -18.31 22.89
C LEU A 133 20.07 -19.71 22.30
N ARG A 134 20.44 -19.94 21.04
CA ARG A 134 20.36 -21.29 20.43
C ARG A 134 21.26 -22.29 21.13
N MET A 135 22.50 -21.90 21.43
CA MET A 135 23.44 -22.77 22.18
C MET A 135 22.88 -23.10 23.57
N LYS A 136 22.39 -22.10 24.32
CA LYS A 136 21.79 -22.33 25.63
C LYS A 136 20.55 -23.22 25.56
N HIS A 137 19.68 -23.01 24.57
CA HIS A 137 18.52 -23.85 24.37
C HIS A 137 18.90 -25.32 24.11
N GLN A 138 19.92 -25.56 23.27
CA GLN A 138 20.42 -26.90 23.03
C GLN A 138 21.03 -27.53 24.29
N GLN A 139 21.79 -26.76 25.06
CA GLN A 139 22.35 -27.21 26.33
C GLN A 139 21.26 -27.59 27.32
N TYR A 140 20.24 -26.75 27.52
CA TYR A 140 19.14 -27.05 28.42
C TYR A 140 18.35 -28.26 27.97
N ARG A 141 18.14 -28.42 26.67
CA ARG A 141 17.48 -29.60 26.11
C ARG A 141 18.24 -30.88 26.44
N GLN A 142 19.55 -30.90 26.25
CA GLN A 142 20.39 -32.04 26.61
C GLN A 142 20.35 -32.33 28.11
N GLN A 143 20.37 -31.28 28.94
CA GLN A 143 20.26 -31.43 30.40
C GLN A 143 18.90 -31.99 30.81
N THR A 144 17.80 -31.55 30.18
CA THR A 144 16.47 -32.10 30.46
C THR A 144 16.36 -33.55 30.02
N GLU A 145 16.87 -33.90 28.84
CA GLU A 145 16.89 -35.28 28.33
C GLU A 145 17.69 -36.18 29.28
N ALA A 146 18.89 -35.76 29.71
CA ALA A 146 19.70 -36.51 30.66
C ALA A 146 19.04 -36.66 32.05
N ALA A 147 18.37 -35.61 32.55
CA ALA A 147 17.65 -35.68 33.82
C ALA A 147 16.42 -36.61 33.73
N GLU A 148 15.72 -36.61 32.59
CA GLU A 148 14.62 -37.53 32.33
C GLU A 148 15.11 -38.99 32.28
N GLU A 149 16.25 -39.27 31.64
CA GLU A 149 16.88 -40.58 31.65
C GLU A 149 17.27 -41.03 33.07
N GLN A 150 17.85 -40.14 33.88
CA GLN A 150 18.19 -40.43 35.28
C GLN A 150 16.94 -40.72 36.12
N LEU A 151 15.87 -39.95 35.93
CA LEU A 151 14.59 -40.18 36.61
C LEU A 151 13.97 -41.53 36.20
N GLN A 152 14.02 -41.87 34.91
CA GLN A 152 13.56 -43.17 34.42
C GLN A 152 14.39 -44.32 35.00
N ALA A 153 15.72 -44.18 35.07
CA ALA A 153 16.61 -45.17 35.68
C ALA A 153 16.36 -45.35 37.18
N ALA A 154 16.00 -44.28 37.89
CA ALA A 154 15.57 -44.34 39.29
C ALA A 154 14.15 -44.91 39.48
N GLY A 155 13.47 -45.30 38.39
CA GLY A 155 12.12 -45.86 38.43
C GLY A 155 11.01 -44.81 38.61
N PHE A 156 11.32 -43.53 38.43
CA PHE A 156 10.35 -42.45 38.54
C PHE A 156 9.34 -42.55 37.38
N ARG A 157 8.07 -42.77 37.71
CA ARG A 157 6.96 -42.84 36.75
C ARG A 157 6.19 -41.54 36.72
N LEU A 158 5.55 -41.22 35.60
CA LEU A 158 4.68 -40.04 35.45
C LEU A 158 3.57 -39.96 36.52
N GLU A 159 3.14 -41.12 37.03
CA GLU A 159 2.16 -41.26 38.11
C GLU A 159 2.65 -40.73 39.47
N LEU A 160 3.97 -40.70 39.67
CA LEU A 160 4.63 -40.17 40.88
C LEU A 160 4.86 -38.65 40.81
N ARG A 161 4.43 -37.97 39.73
CA ARG A 161 4.45 -36.52 39.70
C ARG A 161 3.49 -35.97 40.75
N HIS A 162 3.88 -34.86 41.39
CA HIS A 162 3.07 -34.21 42.42
C HIS A 162 1.61 -34.02 41.99
N GLY A 163 1.38 -33.56 40.75
CA GLY A 163 0.04 -33.31 40.24
C GLY A 163 -0.84 -34.56 40.18
N THR A 164 -0.30 -35.71 39.78
CA THR A 164 -1.04 -36.97 39.71
C THR A 164 -1.26 -37.56 41.10
N MET A 165 -0.28 -37.46 42.01
CA MET A 165 -0.48 -37.85 43.41
C MET A 165 -1.55 -37.01 44.10
N GLN A 166 -1.55 -35.69 43.87
CA GLN A 166 -2.56 -34.80 44.44
C GLN A 166 -3.96 -35.15 43.93
N GLN A 167 -4.11 -35.41 42.63
CA GLN A 167 -5.40 -35.86 42.07
C GLN A 167 -5.86 -37.20 42.67
N GLN A 168 -4.95 -38.15 42.89
CA GLN A 168 -5.27 -39.43 43.54
C GLN A 168 -5.66 -39.23 45.02
N GLN A 169 -4.98 -38.33 45.74
CA GLN A 169 -5.29 -37.99 47.12
C GLN A 169 -6.68 -37.34 47.23
N GLU A 170 -7.00 -36.38 46.37
CA GLU A 170 -8.32 -35.75 46.30
C GLU A 170 -9.40 -36.79 45.97
N HIS A 171 -9.12 -37.72 45.05
CA HIS A 171 -10.04 -38.80 44.72
C HIS A 171 -10.29 -39.74 45.90
N LEU A 172 -9.24 -40.14 46.63
CA LEU A 172 -9.36 -40.96 47.84
C LEU A 172 -10.18 -40.26 48.92
N GLN A 173 -9.95 -38.97 49.15
CA GLN A 173 -10.73 -38.17 50.10
C GLN A 173 -12.21 -38.10 49.70
N SER A 174 -12.51 -37.94 48.41
CA SER A 174 -13.88 -37.95 47.90
C SER A 174 -14.57 -39.31 48.09
N MET A 175 -13.84 -40.42 47.86
CA MET A 175 -14.33 -41.78 48.10
C MET A 175 -14.56 -42.03 49.59
N GLN A 176 -13.67 -41.55 50.46
CA GLN A 176 -13.78 -41.72 51.90
C GLN A 176 -14.96 -40.93 52.49
N THR A 177 -15.23 -39.73 52.01
CA THR A 177 -16.42 -38.97 52.41
C THR A 177 -17.71 -39.65 51.94
N ALA A 178 -17.74 -40.22 50.73
CA ALA A 178 -18.86 -41.05 50.25
C ALA A 178 -19.04 -42.34 51.07
N LEU A 179 -17.95 -43.00 51.46
CA LEU A 179 -18.00 -44.18 52.33
C LEU A 179 -18.50 -43.86 53.74
N ASN A 180 -18.03 -42.76 54.33
CA ASN A 180 -18.48 -42.34 55.65
C ASN A 180 -19.97 -42.00 55.64
N THR A 181 -20.43 -41.26 54.64
CA THR A 181 -21.87 -40.92 54.51
C THR A 181 -22.75 -42.15 54.28
N THR A 182 -22.31 -43.14 53.49
CA THR A 182 -23.03 -44.41 53.33
C THR A 182 -23.01 -45.24 54.61
N ARG A 183 -21.88 -45.31 55.32
CA ARG A 183 -21.79 -45.95 56.63
C ARG A 183 -22.71 -45.29 57.64
N ASP A 184 -22.77 -43.97 57.67
CA ASP A 184 -23.67 -43.21 58.56
C ASP A 184 -25.14 -43.47 58.25
N ARG A 185 -25.49 -43.66 56.97
CA ARG A 185 -26.83 -44.10 56.57
C ARG A 185 -27.13 -45.56 56.96
N LEU A 186 -26.11 -46.42 57.07
CA LEU A 186 -26.25 -47.83 57.43
C LEU A 186 -26.24 -48.09 58.93
N LYS A 187 -25.57 -47.25 59.73
CA LYS A 187 -25.56 -47.29 61.21
C LYS A 187 -26.94 -47.49 61.86
N PRO A 188 -28.01 -46.78 61.44
CA PRO A 188 -29.33 -47.03 62.03
C PRO A 188 -29.88 -48.43 61.74
N PHE A 189 -29.40 -49.12 60.69
CA PHE A 189 -29.79 -50.50 60.36
C PHE A 189 -28.97 -51.57 61.09
N GLU A 190 -27.86 -51.20 61.73
CA GLU A 190 -26.95 -52.11 62.43
C GLU A 190 -27.50 -52.56 63.80
N HIS A 191 -28.45 -51.81 64.34
CA HIS A 191 -29.13 -52.09 65.61
C HIS A 191 -30.60 -52.48 65.45
N LEU A 192 -31.08 -52.69 64.22
CA LEU A 192 -32.40 -53.28 64.02
C LEU A 192 -32.36 -54.73 64.51
N PRO A 193 -33.29 -55.17 65.38
CA PRO A 193 -33.45 -56.59 65.64
C PRO A 193 -33.72 -57.29 64.31
N PRO A 194 -33.18 -58.50 64.06
CA PRO A 194 -33.42 -59.20 62.81
C PRO A 194 -34.94 -59.32 62.63
N ASP A 195 -35.48 -58.65 61.61
CA ASP A 195 -36.89 -58.74 61.29
C ASP A 195 -37.16 -60.16 60.79
N LEU A 196 -37.55 -61.02 61.73
CA LEU A 196 -37.87 -62.42 61.52
C LEU A 196 -39.01 -62.59 60.50
N GLN A 197 -39.82 -61.56 60.23
CA GLN A 197 -40.86 -61.62 59.20
C GLN A 197 -40.32 -61.38 57.79
N ALA A 198 -39.38 -60.45 57.61
CA ALA A 198 -38.72 -60.23 56.33
C ALA A 198 -37.80 -61.40 55.95
N SER A 199 -37.06 -61.94 56.94
CA SER A 199 -36.22 -63.14 56.76
C SER A 199 -37.05 -64.38 56.39
N LYS A 200 -38.22 -64.58 57.00
CA LYS A 200 -39.16 -65.66 56.61
C LYS A 200 -39.74 -65.48 55.21
N LYS A 201 -40.05 -64.24 54.78
CA LYS A 201 -40.54 -63.99 53.42
C LYS A 201 -39.47 -64.25 52.36
N LEU A 202 -38.21 -63.88 52.65
CA LEU A 202 -37.09 -64.16 51.75
C LEU A 202 -36.73 -65.64 51.70
N SER A 203 -36.80 -66.36 52.83
CA SER A 203 -36.60 -67.82 52.84
C SER A 203 -37.74 -68.59 52.18
N LEU A 204 -39.00 -68.10 52.28
CA LEU A 204 -40.14 -68.63 51.54
C LEU A 204 -40.09 -68.32 50.04
N LEU A 205 -39.57 -67.15 49.63
CA LEU A 205 -39.29 -66.86 48.22
C LEU A 205 -38.15 -67.74 47.68
N ALA A 206 -37.09 -67.95 48.46
CA ALA A 206 -35.98 -68.84 48.09
C ALA A 206 -36.40 -70.33 48.07
N ALA A 207 -37.44 -70.70 48.81
CA ALA A 207 -38.03 -72.04 48.83
C ALA A 207 -39.14 -72.27 47.78
N GLY A 208 -39.38 -71.32 46.87
CA GLY A 208 -40.16 -71.56 45.65
C GLY A 208 -41.67 -71.77 45.84
N GLN A 209 -42.29 -71.20 46.87
CA GLN A 209 -43.74 -71.27 47.05
C GLN A 209 -44.35 -69.88 47.31
N PHE A 210 -44.42 -69.06 46.25
CA PHE A 210 -45.53 -68.13 45.99
C PHE A 210 -45.35 -67.55 44.58
N SER A 211 -46.31 -67.85 43.70
CA SER A 211 -46.50 -67.16 42.42
C SER A 211 -47.31 -65.91 42.70
N ILE A 212 -46.76 -64.73 42.43
CA ILE A 212 -47.57 -63.53 42.15
C ILE A 212 -46.99 -62.83 40.93
N GLU A 213 -47.93 -62.59 40.03
CA GLU A 213 -47.81 -62.00 38.72
C GLU A 213 -47.30 -60.56 38.75
N SER A 214 -46.59 -60.24 37.67
CA SER A 214 -46.49 -58.95 36.99
C SER A 214 -46.92 -57.66 37.72
N ALA A 215 -45.96 -56.75 37.88
CA ALA A 215 -46.19 -55.33 37.62
C ALA A 215 -44.86 -54.58 37.38
N THR A 216 -44.55 -54.43 36.09
CA THR A 216 -44.12 -53.20 35.40
C THR A 216 -43.01 -52.30 35.97
N ALA A 217 -42.12 -51.93 35.02
CA ALA A 217 -41.34 -50.70 34.93
C ALA A 217 -39.90 -50.69 35.50
N ALA A 218 -39.05 -51.57 34.97
CA ALA A 218 -37.62 -51.28 34.86
C ALA A 218 -37.37 -50.36 33.65
N SER A 219 -37.55 -49.04 33.83
CA SER A 219 -36.91 -48.05 32.94
C SER A 219 -35.50 -47.81 33.45
N CYS A 220 -34.59 -48.68 33.05
CA CYS A 220 -33.15 -48.46 33.18
C CYS A 220 -32.77 -47.27 32.28
N LYS A 221 -32.74 -46.07 32.85
CA LYS A 221 -31.99 -44.97 32.24
C LYS A 221 -30.50 -45.32 32.31
N HIS A 222 -29.98 -45.76 31.17
CA HIS A 222 -28.56 -45.91 30.92
C HIS A 222 -27.81 -44.64 31.30
N VAL A 223 -26.79 -44.85 32.13
CA VAL A 223 -25.66 -43.96 32.30
C VAL A 223 -24.92 -43.90 30.96
N THR A 224 -25.05 -42.79 30.25
CA THR A 224 -24.01 -42.31 29.32
C THR A 224 -23.64 -40.91 29.77
N GLY A 225 -22.87 -40.84 30.86
CA GLY A 225 -22.16 -39.64 31.26
C GLY A 225 -21.14 -39.29 30.18
N ASN A 226 -21.53 -38.37 29.31
CA ASN A 226 -20.69 -37.72 28.31
C ASN A 226 -19.43 -37.17 29.00
N ARG A 227 -18.28 -37.82 28.79
CA ARG A 227 -16.98 -37.20 29.03
C ARG A 227 -16.76 -36.15 27.95
N HIS A 228 -17.21 -34.93 28.18
CA HIS A 228 -16.68 -33.78 27.46
C HIS A 228 -15.22 -33.56 27.87
N ALA A 229 -14.32 -33.96 26.99
CA ALA A 229 -12.95 -33.46 26.99
C ALA A 229 -12.99 -31.93 26.82
N PRO A 230 -12.29 -31.14 27.64
CA PRO A 230 -12.07 -29.75 27.31
C PRO A 230 -11.21 -29.70 26.04
N GLY A 231 -11.79 -29.10 25.00
CA GLY A 231 -11.13 -28.90 23.73
C GLY A 231 -9.79 -28.18 23.91
N LEU A 232 -8.73 -28.86 23.52
CA LEU A 232 -7.49 -28.22 23.09
C LEU A 232 -7.85 -27.25 21.95
N LYS A 233 -7.93 -25.96 22.28
CA LYS A 233 -7.93 -24.89 21.30
C LYS A 233 -6.65 -25.04 20.48
N ARG A 234 -6.78 -25.58 19.27
CA ARG A 234 -5.73 -25.48 18.25
C ARG A 234 -5.45 -23.99 18.08
N ASN A 235 -4.21 -23.59 18.35
CA ASN A 235 -3.68 -22.31 17.91
C ASN A 235 -3.95 -22.21 16.41
N LYS A 236 -4.79 -21.24 16.02
CA LYS A 236 -4.84 -20.80 14.63
C LYS A 236 -3.43 -20.31 14.27
N PRO A 237 -2.84 -20.72 13.14
CA PRO A 237 -1.69 -20.01 12.63
C PRO A 237 -2.11 -18.56 12.36
N TYR A 238 -1.28 -17.64 12.83
CA TYR A 238 -1.35 -16.21 12.53
C TYR A 238 -1.69 -16.01 11.04
N SER A 239 -2.80 -15.35 10.75
CA SER A 239 -3.11 -14.92 9.39
C SER A 239 -2.13 -13.83 8.98
N ASP A 240 -1.59 -13.91 7.76
CA ASP A 240 -0.67 -12.94 7.14
C ASP A 240 -1.23 -11.51 7.01
N GLN A 241 -2.47 -11.27 7.42
CA GLN A 241 -3.10 -9.95 7.44
C GLN A 241 -2.50 -9.02 8.51
N ASP A 242 -2.04 -9.54 9.65
CA ASP A 242 -1.54 -8.71 10.77
C ASP A 242 -0.10 -8.22 10.58
N ARG A 243 0.55 -8.56 9.46
CA ARG A 243 1.90 -8.09 9.13
C ARG A 243 1.96 -6.76 8.37
N ARG A 244 0.81 -6.22 7.92
CA ARG A 244 0.80 -4.98 7.11
C ARG A 244 0.62 -3.69 7.90
N ASP A 245 0.22 -3.77 9.17
CA ASP A 245 -0.08 -2.58 9.97
C ASP A 245 1.09 -2.12 10.87
N MET A 246 2.28 -2.71 10.70
CA MET A 246 3.51 -2.33 11.43
C MET A 246 4.53 -1.60 10.55
N THR A 247 4.17 -1.23 9.32
CA THR A 247 5.03 -0.51 8.37
C THR A 247 4.34 0.69 7.70
N ALA A 248 3.38 1.31 8.38
CA ALA A 248 2.83 2.62 7.98
C ALA A 248 3.22 3.68 9.00
#